data_AF-A0A533BCX2-F1
#
_entry.id   AF-A0A533BCX2-F1
#
_cell.length_a   1.000
_cell.length_b   1.000
_cell.length_c   1.000
_cell.angle_alpha   90.00
_cell.angle_beta   90.00
_cell.angle_gamma   90.00
#
_symmetry.space_group_name_H-M   'P 1'
#
loop_
_entity.id
_entity.type
_entity.pdbx_description
1 polymer ?
#
loop_
_entity_poly.entity_id
_entity_poly.type
_entity_poly.pdbx_seq_one_letter_code
_entity_poly.pdbx_strand_id
1 'polypeptide(L)'
;MGNDPLQRRQFRALVAELRGRGGDCNRREWLKAGGAIFLALAASVVWARPKPKAEARSRIVRTVTGDISPSDLGVTLPHEHLLVQHVGWRRDSILDDLDLAQRELDLFAQYPFNKIQARTVVELTSHGVRGLSHAERLRMVAEKTGVRIVMATGFHKKAWHPHQLTQKTQQQLEELLVADIVDGVGSLRIKAGVIGEIGISGAGPAIDDIDPDEFKVLKAAAATQRRTGAALYLHFDNDWRSPSVNGTLRLAVLQYLSAEESIDLHRVIICHCSPLEADLPLHRRIIETGAYVGFDSWGVDVGCPGIPESDYATYGAAVRELIADESCLQRVLLSQDVCVPRHLTAHGGCGYAHLVRDVVPRFLSYGISEQQIHRMMVGNPQTVLPLAANA
;
A
#
# COMPACT_ATOMS: atom_id res chain seq x y z
N MET A 1 10.24 32.92 4.76
CA MET A 1 9.79 34.23 5.30
C MET A 1 8.45 34.01 6.00
N GLY A 2 8.37 34.30 7.29
CA GLY A 2 7.25 33.91 8.17
C GLY A 2 5.88 34.45 7.74
N ASN A 3 4.84 33.68 8.03
CA ASN A 3 3.44 33.93 7.65
C ASN A 3 2.69 34.81 8.66
N ASP A 4 3.37 35.71 9.37
CA ASP A 4 2.74 36.63 10.32
C ASP A 4 2.17 37.86 9.58
N PRO A 5 0.84 38.07 9.58
CA PRO A 5 0.20 39.21 8.92
C PRO A 5 0.67 40.57 9.46
N LEU A 6 1.03 40.66 10.74
CA LEU A 6 1.46 41.90 11.38
C LEU A 6 2.85 42.34 10.88
N GLN A 7 3.77 41.38 10.74
CA GLN A 7 5.11 41.62 10.21
C GLN A 7 5.10 42.03 8.74
N ARG A 8 4.23 41.43 7.92
CA ARG A 8 4.04 41.86 6.52
C ARG A 8 3.51 43.29 6.43
N ARG A 9 2.64 43.69 7.35
CA ARG A 9 2.08 45.05 7.41
C ARG A 9 3.14 46.08 7.79
N GLN A 10 3.96 45.79 8.79
CA GLN A 10 5.07 46.66 9.22
C GLN A 10 6.15 46.78 8.14
N PHE A 11 6.50 45.67 7.47
CA PHE A 11 7.48 45.70 6.38
C PHE A 11 6.98 46.49 5.17
N ARG A 12 5.69 46.33 4.79
CA ARG A 12 5.09 47.12 3.70
C ARG A 12 5.00 48.62 4.03
N ALA A 13 4.74 48.97 5.28
CA ALA A 13 4.74 50.37 5.73
C ALA A 13 6.13 51.01 5.62
N LEU A 14 7.18 50.29 6.05
CA LEU A 14 8.56 50.76 5.97
C LEU A 14 9.03 50.93 4.51
N VAL A 15 8.67 50.00 3.63
CA VAL A 15 9.00 50.09 2.19
C VAL A 15 8.24 51.23 1.52
N ALA A 16 7.01 51.53 1.94
CA ALA A 16 6.24 52.67 1.44
C ALA A 16 6.86 54.01 1.89
N GLU A 17 7.32 54.11 3.15
CA GLU A 17 7.99 55.30 3.68
C GLU A 17 9.32 55.58 2.95
N LEU A 18 10.08 54.53 2.62
CA LEU A 18 11.32 54.64 1.85
C LEU A 18 11.10 54.99 0.36
N ARG A 19 9.93 54.64 -0.21
CA ARG A 19 9.57 55.03 -1.59
C ARG A 19 8.99 56.45 -1.68
N GLY A 20 8.47 57.00 -0.58
CA GLY A 20 7.91 58.36 -0.53
C GLY A 20 8.96 59.47 -0.45
N ARG A 21 10.20 59.16 -0.07
CA ARG A 21 11.33 60.11 -0.06
C ARG A 21 12.12 60.01 -1.37
N GLY A 22 11.61 60.67 -2.41
CA GLY A 22 12.33 60.80 -3.67
C GLY A 22 13.70 61.46 -3.49
N GLY A 23 14.72 60.87 -4.12
CA GLY A 23 15.84 61.61 -4.71
C GLY A 23 16.97 62.15 -3.84
N ASP A 24 16.87 62.25 -2.50
CA ASP A 24 17.96 62.82 -1.70
C ASP A 24 18.13 62.14 -0.32
N CYS A 25 18.82 61.00 -0.30
CA CYS A 25 19.25 60.34 0.94
C CYS A 25 20.74 60.06 0.88
N ASN A 26 21.53 60.75 1.72
CA ASN A 26 22.97 60.53 1.84
C ASN A 26 23.25 59.11 2.40
N ARG A 27 24.29 58.46 1.88
CA ARG A 27 24.83 57.13 2.22
C ARG A 27 24.85 56.81 3.73
N ARG A 28 24.99 57.82 4.60
CA ARG A 28 24.95 57.67 6.07
C ARG A 28 23.56 57.28 6.62
N GLU A 29 22.46 57.77 6.02
CA GLU A 29 21.11 57.43 6.49
C GLU A 29 20.68 56.03 6.04
N TRP A 30 21.10 55.61 4.84
CA TRP A 30 20.93 54.25 4.35
C TRP A 30 21.60 53.20 5.25
N LEU A 31 22.80 53.49 5.76
CA LEU A 31 23.50 52.60 6.68
C LEU A 31 22.81 52.48 8.04
N LYS A 32 22.19 53.56 8.54
CA LYS A 32 21.40 53.53 9.79
C LYS A 32 20.09 52.76 9.63
N ALA A 33 19.36 52.95 8.52
CA ALA A 33 18.14 52.22 8.23
C ALA A 33 18.42 50.72 7.98
N GLY A 34 19.49 50.40 7.25
CA GLY A 34 19.95 49.03 7.03
C GLY A 34 20.37 48.33 8.33
N GLY A 35 21.07 49.03 9.23
CA GLY A 35 21.47 48.51 10.54
C GLY A 35 20.29 48.20 11.46
N ALA A 36 19.25 49.05 11.48
CA ALA A 36 18.03 48.82 12.25
C ALA A 36 17.23 47.61 11.74
N ILE A 37 17.16 47.42 10.41
CA ILE A 37 16.52 46.24 9.79
C ILE A 37 17.30 44.96 10.13
N PHE A 38 18.63 45.02 10.13
CA PHE A 38 19.48 43.86 10.46
C PHE A 38 19.35 43.46 11.93
N LEU A 39 19.26 44.43 12.85
CA LEU A 39 19.04 44.18 14.27
C LEU A 39 17.63 43.65 14.57
N ALA A 40 16.60 44.12 13.86
CA ALA A 40 15.24 43.59 14.01
C ALA A 40 15.10 42.14 13.48
N LEU A 41 15.80 41.82 12.38
CA LEU A 41 15.91 40.44 11.86
C LEU A 41 16.73 39.53 12.79
N ALA A 42 17.84 40.03 13.35
CA ALA A 42 18.66 39.25 14.29
C ALA A 42 17.90 38.98 15.61
N ALA A 43 17.16 39.95 16.14
CA ALA A 43 16.36 39.78 17.36
C ALA A 43 15.21 38.78 17.17
N SER A 44 14.63 38.68 15.97
CA SER A 44 13.58 37.69 15.66
C SER A 44 14.12 36.28 15.40
N VAL A 45 15.40 36.14 15.05
CA VAL A 45 16.10 34.84 14.97
C VAL A 45 16.51 34.33 16.35
N VAL A 46 16.86 35.21 17.28
CA VAL A 46 17.36 34.83 18.63
C VAL A 46 16.23 34.48 19.62
N TRP A 47 14.98 34.89 19.36
CA TRP A 47 13.82 34.59 20.21
C TRP A 47 12.78 33.61 19.61
N ALA A 48 13.05 33.07 18.42
CA ALA A 48 12.33 31.92 17.92
C ALA A 48 12.80 30.67 18.68
N ARG A 49 12.22 30.40 19.86
CA ARG A 49 12.32 29.07 20.46
C ARG A 49 11.94 28.06 19.38
N PRO A 50 12.76 27.03 19.10
CA PRO A 50 12.33 25.99 18.18
C PRO A 50 10.98 25.50 18.69
N LYS A 51 9.93 25.59 17.84
CA LYS A 51 8.71 24.84 18.11
C LYS A 51 9.18 23.42 18.42
N PRO A 52 8.72 22.78 19.51
CA PRO A 52 9.01 21.38 19.70
C PRO A 52 8.68 20.71 18.37
N LYS A 53 9.65 19.98 17.79
CA LYS A 53 9.33 19.07 16.68
C LYS A 53 8.07 18.36 17.17
N ALA A 54 6.96 18.47 16.45
CA ALA A 54 5.84 17.58 16.68
C ALA A 54 6.50 16.20 16.79
N GLU A 55 6.41 15.56 17.96
CA GLU A 55 6.91 14.20 18.11
C GLU A 55 6.32 13.46 16.93
N ALA A 56 7.18 13.06 15.98
CA ALA A 56 6.72 12.37 14.80
C ALA A 56 6.01 11.15 15.36
N ARG A 57 4.67 11.13 15.32
CA ARG A 57 3.89 9.99 15.78
C ARG A 57 4.55 8.80 15.09
N SER A 58 5.08 7.88 15.90
CA SER A 58 5.80 6.73 15.38
C SER A 58 4.90 6.06 14.34
N ARG A 59 5.39 5.91 13.10
CA ARG A 59 4.68 5.16 12.08
C ARG A 59 4.43 3.76 12.65
N ILE A 60 3.19 3.30 12.64
CA ILE A 60 2.80 1.99 13.17
C ILE A 60 2.28 1.10 12.05
N VAL A 61 2.51 -0.20 12.15
CA VAL A 61 1.75 -1.19 11.37
C VAL A 61 0.70 -1.79 12.28
N ARG A 62 -0.55 -1.79 11.81
CA ARG A 62 -1.68 -2.29 12.57
C ARG A 62 -1.97 -3.74 12.21
N THR A 63 -1.87 -4.62 13.21
CA THR A 63 -2.15 -6.06 13.07
C THR A 63 -3.39 -6.44 13.87
N VAL A 64 -3.95 -7.62 13.62
CA VAL A 64 -5.10 -8.15 14.36
C VAL A 64 -4.83 -8.38 15.86
N THR A 65 -3.55 -8.46 16.25
CA THR A 65 -3.12 -8.60 17.66
C THR A 65 -2.67 -7.29 18.30
N GLY A 66 -2.56 -6.21 17.53
CA GLY A 66 -2.16 -4.88 18.02
C GLY A 66 -1.26 -4.11 17.04
N ASP A 67 -0.94 -2.87 17.40
CA ASP A 67 -0.03 -2.04 16.64
C ASP A 67 1.44 -2.44 16.92
N ILE A 68 2.28 -2.50 15.89
CA ILE A 68 3.71 -2.86 15.98
C ILE A 68 4.58 -1.79 15.30
N SER A 69 5.89 -1.80 15.60
CA SER A 69 6.85 -1.01 14.83
C SER A 69 7.02 -1.60 13.43
N PRO A 70 7.21 -0.78 12.38
CA PRO A 70 7.55 -1.25 11.04
C PRO A 70 8.77 -2.17 11.05
N SER A 71 9.77 -1.88 11.90
CA SER A 71 10.98 -2.71 12.05
C SER A 71 10.68 -4.17 12.41
N ASP A 72 9.51 -4.45 12.99
CA ASP A 72 9.15 -5.76 13.53
C ASP A 72 8.41 -6.65 12.51
N LEU A 73 8.16 -6.14 11.30
CA LEU A 73 7.48 -6.87 10.22
C LEU A 73 8.20 -8.16 9.82
N GLY A 74 9.54 -8.13 9.76
CA GLY A 74 10.33 -9.22 9.19
C GLY A 74 10.01 -9.45 7.71
N VAL A 75 10.20 -10.68 7.24
CA VAL A 75 9.77 -11.09 5.89
C VAL A 75 8.24 -11.06 5.84
N THR A 76 7.71 -10.33 4.85
CA THR A 76 6.29 -10.03 4.72
C THR A 76 5.75 -10.54 3.37
N LEU A 77 4.59 -11.20 3.40
CA LEU A 77 3.77 -11.49 2.22
C LEU A 77 2.65 -10.42 2.16
N PRO A 78 2.76 -9.39 1.32
CA PRO A 78 1.88 -8.23 1.32
C PRO A 78 0.54 -8.43 0.62
N HIS A 79 0.26 -9.62 0.07
CA HIS A 79 -1.01 -9.95 -0.59
C HIS A 79 -1.31 -11.45 -0.44
N GLU A 80 -2.14 -11.80 0.53
CA GLU A 80 -2.59 -13.18 0.77
C GLU A 80 -4.06 -13.22 1.21
N HIS A 81 -4.67 -14.40 1.14
CA HIS A 81 -5.97 -14.68 1.74
C HIS A 81 -5.89 -15.90 2.65
N LEU A 82 -6.33 -15.74 3.90
CA LEU A 82 -6.29 -16.83 4.89
C LEU A 82 -7.67 -17.47 5.05
N LEU A 83 -8.71 -16.64 5.03
CA LEU A 83 -10.10 -17.06 5.27
C LEU A 83 -11.04 -16.32 4.31
N VAL A 84 -11.13 -16.81 3.07
CA VAL A 84 -11.88 -16.20 1.97
C VAL A 84 -12.99 -17.10 1.43
N GLN A 85 -14.13 -16.48 1.15
CA GLN A 85 -15.24 -17.12 0.44
C GLN A 85 -15.69 -16.25 -0.74
N HIS A 86 -15.22 -16.58 -1.94
CA HIS A 86 -15.74 -15.99 -3.17
C HIS A 86 -17.16 -16.51 -3.44
N VAL A 87 -18.16 -15.65 -3.23
CA VAL A 87 -19.57 -16.02 -3.48
C VAL A 87 -19.75 -16.33 -4.97
N GLY A 88 -20.40 -17.46 -5.28
CA GLY A 88 -20.64 -17.89 -6.67
C GLY A 88 -19.52 -18.73 -7.30
N TRP A 89 -18.36 -18.88 -6.65
CA TRP A 89 -17.39 -19.91 -7.02
C TRP A 89 -17.83 -21.30 -6.52
N ARG A 90 -17.27 -22.36 -7.11
CA ARG A 90 -17.55 -23.74 -6.70
C ARG A 90 -17.18 -23.93 -5.21
N ARG A 91 -17.88 -24.85 -4.51
CA ARG A 91 -17.65 -25.11 -3.07
C ARG A 91 -16.20 -25.50 -2.73
N ASP A 92 -15.45 -26.02 -3.70
CA ASP A 92 -14.02 -26.37 -3.61
C ASP A 92 -13.07 -25.16 -3.66
N SER A 93 -13.60 -23.94 -3.74
CA SER A 93 -12.85 -22.68 -3.83
C SER A 93 -12.89 -21.85 -2.55
N ILE A 94 -13.35 -22.45 -1.43
CA ILE A 94 -13.53 -21.76 -0.15
C ILE A 94 -12.34 -22.05 0.76
N LEU A 95 -11.67 -21.01 1.24
CA LEU A 95 -10.71 -21.08 2.34
C LEU A 95 -11.42 -20.65 3.63
N ASP A 96 -11.83 -21.61 4.46
CA ASP A 96 -12.54 -21.29 5.71
C ASP A 96 -12.21 -22.27 6.85
N ASP A 97 -10.97 -22.80 6.86
CA ASP A 97 -10.48 -23.77 7.83
C ASP A 97 -9.34 -23.16 8.67
N LEU A 98 -9.60 -22.98 9.97
CA LEU A 98 -8.64 -22.38 10.91
C LEU A 98 -7.42 -23.26 11.15
N ASP A 99 -7.59 -24.56 11.23
CA ASP A 99 -6.48 -25.48 11.50
C ASP A 99 -5.59 -25.58 10.27
N LEU A 100 -6.18 -25.51 9.08
CA LEU A 100 -5.43 -25.44 7.84
C LEU A 100 -4.67 -24.13 7.70
N ALA A 101 -5.32 -22.98 7.94
CA ALA A 101 -4.65 -21.67 7.94
C ALA A 101 -3.49 -21.64 8.96
N GLN A 102 -3.69 -22.19 10.15
CA GLN A 102 -2.64 -22.32 11.16
C GLN A 102 -1.47 -23.17 10.65
N ARG A 103 -1.71 -24.39 10.16
CA ARG A 103 -0.65 -25.29 9.67
C ARG A 103 0.18 -24.65 8.56
N GLU A 104 -0.48 -23.98 7.62
CA GLU A 104 0.18 -23.34 6.48
C GLU A 104 1.02 -22.12 6.91
N LEU A 105 0.56 -21.35 7.90
CA LEU A 105 1.36 -20.26 8.49
C LEU A 105 2.49 -20.75 9.39
N ASP A 106 2.30 -21.86 10.12
CA ASP A 106 3.38 -22.53 10.87
C ASP A 106 4.49 -23.02 9.93
N LEU A 107 4.13 -23.50 8.72
CA LEU A 107 5.11 -23.83 7.67
C LEU A 107 5.82 -22.58 7.17
N PHE A 108 5.09 -21.51 6.82
CA PHE A 108 5.69 -20.24 6.41
C PHE A 108 6.70 -19.73 7.44
N ALA A 109 6.33 -19.73 8.72
CA ALA A 109 7.17 -19.26 9.82
C ALA A 109 8.49 -20.05 9.95
N GLN A 110 8.62 -21.27 9.41
CA GLN A 110 9.85 -22.06 9.48
C GLN A 110 10.94 -21.62 8.49
N TYR A 111 10.62 -20.77 7.51
CA TYR A 111 11.56 -20.37 6.46
C TYR A 111 12.05 -18.92 6.65
N PRO A 112 13.15 -18.70 7.39
CA PRO A 112 13.78 -17.38 7.44
C PRO A 112 14.50 -17.06 6.13
N PHE A 113 14.62 -15.76 5.83
CA PHE A 113 15.52 -15.24 4.80
C PHE A 113 16.59 -14.40 5.48
N ASN A 114 17.88 -14.71 5.28
CA ASN A 114 18.99 -13.95 5.86
C ASN A 114 18.88 -13.71 7.38
N LYS A 115 18.45 -14.75 8.12
CA LYS A 115 18.18 -14.70 9.58
C LYS A 115 17.01 -13.80 9.98
N ILE A 116 16.31 -13.19 9.02
CA ILE A 116 15.06 -12.49 9.22
C ILE A 116 13.93 -13.49 9.06
N GLN A 117 13.10 -13.62 10.08
CA GLN A 117 12.02 -14.58 10.08
C GLN A 117 10.90 -14.16 9.12
N ALA A 118 10.33 -15.13 8.41
CA ALA A 118 8.96 -15.11 7.88
C ALA A 118 7.97 -14.84 9.01
N ARG A 119 7.37 -13.64 9.04
CA ARG A 119 6.63 -13.16 10.21
C ARG A 119 5.36 -12.41 9.93
N THR A 120 5.12 -11.90 8.73
CA THR A 120 3.94 -11.09 8.47
C THR A 120 3.25 -11.51 7.18
N VAL A 121 1.92 -11.55 7.24
CA VAL A 121 1.05 -11.65 6.07
C VAL A 121 0.04 -10.50 6.09
N VAL A 122 -0.25 -9.94 4.93
CA VAL A 122 -1.33 -8.97 4.74
C VAL A 122 -2.51 -9.74 4.15
N GLU A 123 -3.59 -9.78 4.90
CA GLU A 123 -4.82 -10.46 4.56
C GLU A 123 -5.76 -9.46 3.87
N LEU A 124 -5.98 -9.64 2.56
CA LEU A 124 -6.73 -8.71 1.71
C LEU A 124 -8.18 -9.10 1.46
N THR A 125 -8.70 -10.10 2.18
CA THR A 125 -10.11 -10.49 2.14
C THR A 125 -10.94 -9.37 2.74
N SER A 126 -11.80 -8.79 1.91
CA SER A 126 -12.56 -7.59 2.21
C SER A 126 -14.05 -7.89 2.50
N HIS A 127 -14.87 -6.85 2.68
CA HIS A 127 -16.32 -7.03 2.84
C HIS A 127 -16.93 -7.70 1.60
N GLY A 128 -17.96 -8.52 1.81
CA GLY A 128 -18.62 -9.28 0.73
C GLY A 128 -18.07 -10.69 0.50
N VAL A 129 -16.80 -10.93 0.82
CA VAL A 129 -16.14 -12.26 0.76
C VAL A 129 -15.75 -12.81 2.15
N ARG A 130 -16.49 -12.37 3.18
CA ARG A 130 -16.35 -12.73 4.61
C ARG A 130 -15.10 -12.24 5.35
N GLY A 131 -14.36 -11.28 4.80
CA GLY A 131 -13.13 -10.75 5.41
C GLY A 131 -13.28 -10.29 6.85
N LEU A 132 -13.90 -9.13 7.07
CA LEU A 132 -13.99 -8.54 8.41
C LEU A 132 -14.86 -9.34 9.39
N SER A 133 -15.75 -10.21 8.89
CA SER A 133 -16.45 -11.17 9.76
C SER A 133 -15.53 -12.23 10.38
N HIS A 134 -14.31 -12.39 9.83
CA HIS A 134 -13.29 -13.29 10.33
C HIS A 134 -12.22 -12.60 11.18
N ALA A 135 -12.37 -11.32 11.58
CA ALA A 135 -11.34 -10.61 12.33
C ALA A 135 -10.88 -11.33 13.61
N GLU A 136 -11.81 -11.82 14.43
CA GLU A 136 -11.48 -12.58 15.66
C GLU A 136 -10.85 -13.94 15.34
N ARG A 137 -11.23 -14.55 14.20
CA ARG A 137 -10.65 -15.79 13.69
C ARG A 137 -9.21 -15.60 13.22
N LEU A 138 -8.93 -14.52 12.48
CA LEU A 138 -7.57 -14.13 12.11
C LEU A 138 -6.72 -13.87 13.35
N ARG A 139 -7.26 -13.19 14.37
CA ARG A 139 -6.56 -12.99 15.65
C ARG A 139 -6.19 -14.31 16.32
N MET A 140 -7.10 -15.29 16.37
CA MET A 140 -6.78 -16.62 16.92
C MET A 140 -5.65 -17.30 16.16
N VAL A 141 -5.62 -17.22 14.82
CA VAL A 141 -4.53 -17.78 14.01
C VAL A 141 -3.20 -17.05 14.31
N ALA A 142 -3.21 -15.72 14.39
CA ALA A 142 -2.02 -14.93 14.71
C ALA A 142 -1.46 -15.27 16.10
N GLU A 143 -2.32 -15.42 17.10
CA GLU A 143 -1.91 -15.77 18.48
C GLU A 143 -1.32 -17.19 18.57
N LYS A 144 -1.86 -18.16 17.82
CA LYS A 144 -1.38 -19.54 17.83
C LYS A 144 -0.05 -19.73 17.09
N THR A 145 0.11 -19.05 15.96
CA THR A 145 1.29 -19.21 15.06
C THR A 145 2.43 -18.25 15.39
N GLY A 146 2.13 -17.12 16.04
CA GLY A 146 3.07 -16.00 16.20
C GLY A 146 3.31 -15.20 14.91
N VAL A 147 2.65 -15.55 13.80
CA VAL A 147 2.64 -14.77 12.56
C VAL A 147 1.74 -13.54 12.75
N ARG A 148 2.24 -12.39 12.32
CA ARG A 148 1.51 -11.13 12.30
C ARG A 148 0.57 -11.12 11.10
N ILE A 149 -0.68 -10.74 11.34
CA ILE A 149 -1.69 -10.62 10.28
C ILE A 149 -2.15 -9.16 10.24
N VAL A 150 -1.94 -8.51 9.10
CA VAL A 150 -2.48 -7.17 8.81
C VAL A 150 -3.78 -7.37 8.04
N MET A 151 -4.91 -7.12 8.67
CA MET A 151 -6.23 -7.31 8.06
C MET A 151 -6.63 -6.07 7.25
N ALA A 152 -7.23 -6.27 6.08
CA ALA A 152 -7.76 -5.19 5.27
C ALA A 152 -9.22 -4.82 5.59
N THR A 153 -9.60 -3.60 5.22
CA THR A 153 -11.00 -3.20 4.99
C THR A 153 -11.19 -2.86 3.52
N GLY A 154 -12.41 -2.94 2.98
CA GLY A 154 -12.67 -2.60 1.59
C GLY A 154 -13.83 -3.38 1.02
N PHE A 155 -14.06 -3.24 -0.27
CA PHE A 155 -14.95 -4.10 -1.03
C PHE A 155 -14.25 -4.51 -2.32
N HIS A 156 -14.34 -5.80 -2.66
CA HIS A 156 -13.79 -6.33 -3.89
C HIS A 156 -14.66 -5.92 -5.11
N LYS A 157 -14.77 -6.77 -6.13
CA LYS A 157 -15.50 -6.45 -7.36
C LYS A 157 -17.00 -6.70 -7.18
N LYS A 158 -17.80 -6.08 -8.03
CA LYS A 158 -19.26 -6.07 -7.96
C LYS A 158 -19.89 -7.44 -7.84
N ALA A 159 -19.29 -8.45 -8.47
CA ALA A 159 -19.74 -9.84 -8.38
C ALA A 159 -19.85 -10.35 -6.92
N TRP A 160 -19.12 -9.74 -5.99
CA TRP A 160 -19.09 -10.07 -4.57
C TRP A 160 -19.57 -8.95 -3.65
N HIS A 161 -20.08 -7.85 -4.20
CA HIS A 161 -20.66 -6.80 -3.38
C HIS A 161 -21.92 -7.32 -2.67
N PRO A 162 -22.10 -7.02 -1.36
CA PRO A 162 -23.37 -7.29 -0.71
C PRO A 162 -24.46 -6.42 -1.34
N HIS A 163 -25.67 -6.95 -1.49
CA HIS A 163 -26.78 -6.25 -2.15
C HIS A 163 -27.04 -4.84 -1.58
N GLN A 164 -26.78 -4.63 -0.28
CA GLN A 164 -26.97 -3.34 0.36
C GLN A 164 -25.94 -2.27 -0.07
N LEU A 165 -24.83 -2.64 -0.72
CA LEU A 165 -23.78 -1.71 -1.15
C LEU A 165 -24.27 -0.73 -2.21
N THR A 166 -25.07 -1.19 -3.17
CA THR A 166 -25.62 -0.33 -4.23
C THR A 166 -26.43 0.83 -3.65
N GLN A 167 -27.10 0.61 -2.51
CA GLN A 167 -27.92 1.62 -1.82
C GLN A 167 -27.11 2.57 -0.94
N LYS A 168 -25.83 2.28 -0.67
CA LYS A 168 -24.96 3.16 0.13
C LYS A 168 -24.43 4.31 -0.73
N THR A 169 -24.34 5.49 -0.12
CA THR A 169 -23.62 6.62 -0.71
C THR A 169 -22.11 6.45 -0.57
N GLN A 170 -21.34 7.19 -1.36
CA GLN A 170 -19.87 7.24 -1.22
C GLN A 170 -19.45 7.60 0.22
N GLN A 171 -20.10 8.60 0.83
CA GLN A 171 -19.79 9.03 2.19
C GLN A 171 -20.07 7.93 3.23
N GLN A 172 -21.18 7.19 3.09
CA GLN A 172 -21.49 6.08 4.00
C GLN A 172 -20.49 4.93 3.87
N LEU A 173 -19.96 4.69 2.66
CA LEU A 173 -18.90 3.72 2.46
C LEU A 173 -17.59 4.21 3.09
N GLU A 174 -17.22 5.48 2.89
CA GLU A 174 -16.04 6.07 3.53
C GLU A 174 -16.10 5.99 5.05
N GLU A 175 -17.22 6.37 5.66
CA GLU A 175 -17.42 6.29 7.12
C GLU A 175 -17.27 4.87 7.64
N LEU A 176 -17.77 3.88 6.91
CA LEU A 176 -17.61 2.46 7.23
C LEU A 176 -16.15 2.04 7.19
N LEU A 177 -15.43 2.33 6.10
CA LEU A 177 -14.02 1.96 5.95
C LEU A 177 -13.13 2.67 6.99
N VAL A 178 -13.42 3.93 7.31
CA VAL A 178 -12.70 4.66 8.38
C VAL A 178 -12.98 4.05 9.75
N ALA A 179 -14.24 3.66 10.05
CA ALA A 179 -14.58 2.99 11.30
C ALA A 179 -13.83 1.65 11.44
N ASP A 180 -13.71 0.85 10.37
CA ASP A 180 -12.95 -0.41 10.43
C ASP A 180 -11.48 -0.19 10.80
N ILE A 181 -10.87 0.91 10.35
CA ILE A 181 -9.48 1.25 10.66
C ILE A 181 -9.36 1.90 12.04
N VAL A 182 -10.26 2.80 12.42
CA VAL A 182 -10.12 3.63 13.64
C VAL A 182 -10.76 2.99 14.86
N ASP A 183 -11.97 2.45 14.69
CA ASP A 183 -12.81 1.90 15.75
C ASP A 183 -12.69 0.38 15.88
N GLY A 184 -12.48 -0.30 14.76
CA GLY A 184 -12.36 -1.76 14.66
C GLY A 184 -13.70 -2.49 14.62
N VAL A 185 -13.63 -3.78 14.32
CA VAL A 185 -14.78 -4.68 14.10
C VAL A 185 -14.85 -5.78 15.16
N GLY A 186 -16.04 -6.39 15.27
CA GLY A 186 -16.28 -7.48 16.22
C GLY A 186 -16.32 -7.02 17.68
N SER A 187 -16.43 -7.99 18.59
CA SER A 187 -16.50 -7.71 20.03
C SER A 187 -15.15 -7.23 20.57
N LEU A 188 -14.06 -7.69 19.95
CA LEU A 188 -12.69 -7.34 20.31
C LEU A 188 -12.20 -6.02 19.69
N ARG A 189 -13.03 -5.34 18.89
CA ARG A 189 -12.69 -4.08 18.19
C ARG A 189 -11.36 -4.18 17.42
N ILE A 190 -11.20 -5.27 16.68
CA ILE A 190 -10.00 -5.54 15.88
C ILE A 190 -9.99 -4.60 14.69
N LYS A 191 -8.89 -3.87 14.51
CA LYS A 191 -8.81 -2.80 13.53
C LYS A 191 -8.11 -3.25 12.25
N ALA A 192 -8.61 -2.79 11.10
CA ALA A 192 -7.93 -2.96 9.83
C ALA A 192 -6.67 -2.09 9.76
N GLY A 193 -5.62 -2.59 9.08
CA GLY A 193 -4.35 -1.89 8.88
C GLY A 193 -4.13 -1.34 7.48
N VAL A 194 -4.88 -1.85 6.49
CA VAL A 194 -4.81 -1.44 5.09
C VAL A 194 -6.21 -1.34 4.48
N ILE A 195 -6.32 -0.68 3.34
CA ILE A 195 -7.54 -0.58 2.53
C ILE A 195 -7.35 -1.47 1.31
N GLY A 196 -8.17 -2.50 1.17
CA GLY A 196 -8.24 -3.33 -0.01
C GLY A 196 -8.70 -4.78 0.26
N GLU A 197 -8.52 -5.65 -0.72
CA GLU A 197 -8.27 -5.24 -2.12
C GLU A 197 -9.54 -4.60 -2.72
N ILE A 198 -9.39 -3.41 -3.31
CA ILE A 198 -10.50 -2.69 -3.95
C ILE A 198 -10.66 -3.21 -5.37
N GLY A 199 -11.80 -3.85 -5.66
CA GLY A 199 -12.07 -4.42 -6.97
C GLY A 199 -12.36 -3.36 -8.02
N ILE A 200 -11.66 -3.47 -9.14
CA ILE A 200 -11.85 -2.65 -10.34
C ILE A 200 -12.04 -3.61 -11.52
N SER A 201 -13.30 -3.79 -11.91
CA SER A 201 -13.71 -4.46 -13.13
C SER A 201 -14.02 -3.39 -14.18
N GLY A 202 -13.37 -3.49 -15.33
CA GLY A 202 -13.59 -2.58 -16.45
C GLY A 202 -13.74 -3.34 -17.76
N ALA A 203 -14.65 -2.88 -18.63
CA ALA A 203 -14.81 -3.42 -19.97
C ALA A 203 -13.91 -2.70 -21.01
N GLY A 204 -13.09 -1.74 -20.55
CA GLY A 204 -12.29 -0.86 -21.40
C GLY A 204 -11.17 -0.14 -20.64
N PRO A 205 -10.36 0.66 -21.36
CA PRO A 205 -9.14 1.26 -20.83
C PRO A 205 -9.35 2.57 -20.05
N ALA A 206 -10.56 3.11 -19.99
CA ALA A 206 -10.85 4.42 -19.42
C ALA A 206 -11.51 4.34 -18.04
N ILE A 207 -11.40 5.42 -17.25
CA ILE A 207 -12.01 5.50 -15.92
C ILE A 207 -13.54 5.33 -15.96
N ASP A 208 -14.18 5.79 -17.03
CA ASP A 208 -15.63 5.71 -17.25
C ASP A 208 -16.09 4.28 -17.61
N ASP A 209 -15.15 3.36 -17.90
CA ASP A 209 -15.44 1.96 -18.17
C ASP A 209 -15.55 1.10 -16.89
N ILE A 210 -15.25 1.69 -15.72
CA ILE A 210 -15.37 1.02 -14.41
C ILE A 210 -16.84 0.93 -14.01
N ASP A 211 -17.23 -0.20 -13.41
CA ASP A 211 -18.60 -0.32 -12.90
C ASP A 211 -18.94 0.81 -11.90
N PRO A 212 -20.12 1.45 -12.01
CA PRO A 212 -20.49 2.57 -11.13
C PRO A 212 -20.41 2.27 -9.63
N ASP A 213 -20.73 1.04 -9.18
CA ASP A 213 -20.64 0.69 -7.77
C ASP A 213 -19.18 0.51 -7.32
N GLU A 214 -18.32 -0.05 -8.18
CA GLU A 214 -16.88 -0.16 -7.92
C GLU A 214 -16.19 1.20 -7.94
N PHE A 215 -16.56 2.08 -8.88
CA PHE A 215 -16.05 3.45 -8.92
C PHE A 215 -16.46 4.23 -7.66
N LYS A 216 -17.69 4.04 -7.17
CA LYS A 216 -18.15 4.61 -5.89
C LYS A 216 -17.32 4.09 -4.71
N VAL A 217 -16.98 2.80 -4.69
CA VAL A 217 -16.08 2.21 -3.67
C VAL A 217 -14.66 2.76 -3.79
N LEU A 218 -14.12 2.89 -5.01
CA LEU A 218 -12.78 3.45 -5.27
C LEU A 218 -12.65 4.86 -4.68
N LYS A 219 -13.64 5.72 -4.89
CA LYS A 219 -13.66 7.07 -4.30
C LYS A 219 -13.75 7.05 -2.77
N ALA A 220 -14.56 6.16 -2.20
CA ALA A 220 -14.63 5.98 -0.76
C ALA A 220 -13.30 5.48 -0.17
N ALA A 221 -12.61 4.57 -0.84
CA ALA A 221 -11.29 4.07 -0.46
C ALA A 221 -10.23 5.17 -0.54
N ALA A 222 -10.25 6.00 -1.58
CA ALA A 222 -9.37 7.15 -1.74
C ALA A 222 -9.51 8.16 -0.59
N ALA A 223 -10.76 8.53 -0.26
CA ALA A 223 -11.07 9.40 0.87
C ALA A 223 -10.67 8.78 2.22
N THR A 224 -10.86 7.47 2.40
CA THR A 224 -10.41 6.74 3.59
C THR A 224 -8.90 6.80 3.74
N GLN A 225 -8.15 6.59 2.65
CA GLN A 225 -6.69 6.69 2.66
C GLN A 225 -6.23 8.10 3.05
N ARG A 226 -6.91 9.17 2.61
CA ARG A 226 -6.58 10.55 3.03
C ARG A 226 -6.80 10.78 4.52
N ARG A 227 -7.82 10.17 5.11
CA ARG A 227 -8.19 10.37 6.52
C ARG A 227 -7.36 9.53 7.50
N THR A 228 -6.89 8.38 7.04
CA THR A 228 -6.26 7.36 7.89
C THR A 228 -4.78 7.15 7.59
N GLY A 229 -4.33 7.55 6.40
CA GLY A 229 -2.98 7.27 5.91
C GLY A 229 -2.71 5.79 5.64
N ALA A 230 -3.72 4.92 5.60
CA ALA A 230 -3.55 3.50 5.32
C ALA A 230 -3.12 3.24 3.87
N ALA A 231 -2.34 2.18 3.64
CA ALA A 231 -2.01 1.73 2.30
C ALA A 231 -3.27 1.28 1.54
N LEU A 232 -3.33 1.54 0.24
CA LEU A 232 -4.46 1.25 -0.64
C LEU A 232 -4.06 0.21 -1.69
N TYR A 233 -4.73 -0.95 -1.68
CA TYR A 233 -4.54 -2.04 -2.61
C TYR A 233 -5.65 -2.03 -3.66
N LEU A 234 -5.27 -2.03 -4.93
CA LEU A 234 -6.17 -2.02 -6.07
C LEU A 234 -6.06 -3.32 -6.85
N HIS A 235 -7.19 -4.02 -6.95
CA HIS A 235 -7.37 -5.23 -7.73
C HIS A 235 -7.92 -4.86 -9.10
N PHE A 236 -7.32 -5.39 -10.16
CA PHE A 236 -7.85 -5.30 -11.52
C PHE A 236 -8.14 -6.71 -12.00
N ASP A 237 -9.26 -6.91 -12.70
CA ASP A 237 -9.53 -8.23 -13.30
C ASP A 237 -8.41 -8.59 -14.27
N ASN A 238 -7.68 -9.66 -14.00
CA ASN A 238 -6.65 -10.17 -14.91
C ASN A 238 -7.34 -10.91 -16.08
N ASP A 239 -7.79 -10.19 -17.10
CA ASP A 239 -8.11 -10.86 -18.35
C ASP A 239 -6.79 -11.19 -19.06
N TRP A 240 -6.26 -12.39 -18.77
CA TRP A 240 -5.14 -13.00 -19.52
C TRP A 240 -5.39 -13.02 -21.03
N ARG A 241 -6.64 -12.80 -21.47
CA ARG A 241 -7.02 -12.69 -22.88
C ARG A 241 -6.85 -11.28 -23.45
N SER A 242 -6.67 -10.24 -22.63
CA SER A 242 -6.43 -8.85 -23.10
C SER A 242 -5.55 -7.99 -22.16
N PRO A 243 -4.23 -8.27 -22.04
CA PRO A 243 -3.32 -7.54 -21.16
C PRO A 243 -3.23 -6.02 -21.43
N SER A 244 -3.44 -5.58 -22.69
CA SER A 244 -3.27 -4.18 -23.11
C SER A 244 -4.40 -3.25 -22.62
N VAL A 245 -5.61 -3.77 -22.40
CA VAL A 245 -6.75 -2.98 -21.92
C VAL A 245 -6.59 -2.65 -20.44
N ASN A 246 -6.16 -3.62 -19.63
CA ASN A 246 -5.96 -3.46 -18.19
C ASN A 246 -4.78 -2.57 -17.83
N GLY A 247 -3.69 -2.61 -18.60
CA GLY A 247 -2.55 -1.72 -18.38
C GLY A 247 -2.90 -0.24 -18.48
N THR A 248 -3.72 0.12 -19.46
CA THR A 248 -4.17 1.50 -19.64
C THR A 248 -5.14 1.93 -18.53
N LEU A 249 -6.06 1.04 -18.12
CA LEU A 249 -6.99 1.31 -17.03
C LEU A 249 -6.27 1.55 -15.69
N ARG A 250 -5.25 0.74 -15.36
CA ARG A 250 -4.40 0.93 -14.17
C ARG A 250 -3.82 2.35 -14.10
N LEU A 251 -3.28 2.85 -15.22
CA LEU A 251 -2.72 4.19 -15.30
C LEU A 251 -3.80 5.28 -15.25
N ALA A 252 -4.95 5.08 -15.91
CA ALA A 252 -6.08 6.00 -15.84
C ALA A 252 -6.61 6.16 -14.41
N VAL A 253 -6.70 5.05 -13.67
CA VAL A 253 -7.06 5.04 -12.24
C VAL A 253 -6.03 5.81 -11.41
N LEU A 254 -4.74 5.56 -11.58
CA LEU A 254 -3.69 6.30 -10.86
C LEU A 254 -3.73 7.81 -11.15
N GLN A 255 -3.96 8.18 -12.41
CA GLN A 255 -4.11 9.58 -12.81
C GLN A 255 -5.34 10.22 -12.15
N TYR A 256 -6.49 9.55 -12.18
CA TYR A 256 -7.71 10.00 -11.51
C TYR A 256 -7.50 10.18 -10.00
N LEU A 257 -6.92 9.18 -9.34
CA LEU A 257 -6.68 9.18 -7.90
C LEU A 257 -5.74 10.34 -7.48
N SER A 258 -4.71 10.63 -8.27
CA SER A 258 -3.79 11.75 -8.02
C SER A 258 -4.45 13.10 -8.30
N ALA A 259 -5.10 13.26 -9.46
CA ALA A 259 -5.63 14.55 -9.92
C ALA A 259 -6.91 14.96 -9.20
N GLU A 260 -7.87 14.04 -9.05
CA GLU A 260 -9.22 14.33 -8.57
C GLU A 260 -9.38 14.03 -7.08
N GLU A 261 -8.78 12.94 -6.60
CA GLU A 261 -8.89 12.54 -5.19
C GLU A 261 -7.71 13.01 -4.33
N SER A 262 -6.64 13.53 -4.93
CA SER A 262 -5.45 14.07 -4.24
C SER A 262 -4.87 13.10 -3.21
N ILE A 263 -4.78 11.81 -3.56
CA ILE A 263 -4.21 10.78 -2.67
C ILE A 263 -2.69 10.66 -2.78
N ASP A 264 -2.05 10.09 -1.76
CA ASP A 264 -0.62 9.77 -1.80
C ASP A 264 -0.39 8.46 -2.57
N LEU A 265 0.01 8.58 -3.83
CA LEU A 265 0.31 7.41 -4.67
C LEU A 265 1.48 6.57 -4.13
N HIS A 266 2.35 7.11 -3.27
CA HIS A 266 3.40 6.31 -2.61
C HIS A 266 2.86 5.31 -1.57
N ARG A 267 1.53 5.24 -1.41
CA ARG A 267 0.83 4.28 -0.56
C ARG A 267 -0.15 3.41 -1.34
N VAL A 268 -0.13 3.49 -2.67
CA VAL A 268 -0.98 2.69 -3.54
C VAL A 268 -0.19 1.48 -4.05
N ILE A 269 -0.79 0.30 -3.96
CA ILE A 269 -0.29 -0.96 -4.50
C ILE A 269 -1.23 -1.39 -5.63
N ILE A 270 -0.68 -1.56 -6.83
CA ILE A 270 -1.38 -2.22 -7.93
C ILE A 270 -1.12 -3.72 -7.80
N CYS A 271 -2.18 -4.49 -7.50
CA CYS A 271 -2.10 -5.93 -7.35
C CYS A 271 -2.01 -6.62 -8.71
N HIS A 272 -1.59 -7.89 -8.69
CA HIS A 272 -1.57 -8.76 -9.86
C HIS A 272 -0.82 -8.20 -11.06
N CYS A 273 0.30 -7.55 -10.80
CA CYS A 273 1.27 -7.27 -11.85
C CYS A 273 2.02 -8.57 -12.15
N SER A 274 1.78 -9.17 -13.31
CA SER A 274 2.62 -10.29 -13.76
C SER A 274 3.92 -9.76 -14.36
N PRO A 275 5.10 -10.23 -13.92
CA PRO A 275 6.36 -9.90 -14.58
C PRO A 275 6.41 -10.22 -16.09
N LEU A 276 5.53 -11.14 -16.58
CA LEU A 276 5.42 -11.50 -18.00
C LEU A 276 4.22 -10.89 -18.73
N GLU A 277 3.32 -10.16 -18.05
CA GLU A 277 2.47 -9.22 -18.78
C GLU A 277 3.44 -8.29 -19.51
N ALA A 278 3.49 -8.40 -20.84
CA ALA A 278 4.59 -7.99 -21.72
C ALA A 278 4.80 -6.46 -21.81
N ASP A 279 5.02 -5.82 -20.66
CA ASP A 279 5.23 -4.40 -20.57
C ASP A 279 5.96 -4.04 -19.26
N LEU A 280 7.25 -4.44 -19.13
CA LEU A 280 8.13 -3.78 -18.16
C LEU A 280 8.03 -2.24 -18.25
N PRO A 281 7.87 -1.61 -19.43
CA PRO A 281 7.50 -0.20 -19.51
C PRO A 281 6.19 0.20 -18.81
N LEU A 282 5.12 -0.62 -18.82
CA LEU A 282 3.92 -0.37 -18.00
C LEU A 282 4.26 -0.36 -16.51
N HIS A 283 5.00 -1.35 -16.02
CA HIS A 283 5.41 -1.39 -14.62
C HIS A 283 6.24 -0.15 -14.26
N ARG A 284 7.19 0.25 -15.12
CA ARG A 284 7.96 1.50 -14.96
C ARG A 284 7.03 2.72 -14.91
N ARG A 285 6.05 2.83 -15.81
CA ARG A 285 5.06 3.93 -15.82
C ARG A 285 4.20 3.96 -14.56
N ILE A 286 3.78 2.82 -14.02
CA ILE A 286 3.08 2.73 -12.73
C ILE A 286 3.99 3.24 -11.62
N ILE A 287 5.24 2.76 -11.57
CA ILE A 287 6.24 3.14 -10.58
C ILE A 287 6.57 4.64 -10.65
N GLU A 288 6.64 5.22 -11.84
CA GLU A 288 6.87 6.66 -12.08
C GLU A 288 5.77 7.54 -11.45
N THR A 289 4.54 7.02 -11.32
CA THR A 289 3.47 7.74 -10.57
C THR A 289 3.72 7.78 -9.06
N GLY A 290 4.62 6.93 -8.56
CA GLY A 290 4.94 6.75 -7.15
C GLY A 290 4.38 5.47 -6.54
N ALA A 291 3.45 4.80 -7.23
CA ALA A 291 2.80 3.56 -6.79
C ALA A 291 3.73 2.35 -6.76
N TYR A 292 3.31 1.32 -6.02
CA TYR A 292 3.95 0.01 -5.97
C TYR A 292 3.33 -0.94 -7.00
N VAL A 293 4.16 -1.83 -7.54
CA VAL A 293 3.71 -3.00 -8.31
C VAL A 293 3.79 -4.25 -7.43
N GLY A 294 2.68 -4.95 -7.30
CA GLY A 294 2.58 -6.23 -6.61
C GLY A 294 2.84 -7.37 -7.58
N PHE A 295 4.03 -7.97 -7.53
CA PHE A 295 4.28 -9.25 -8.16
C PHE A 295 3.82 -10.34 -7.18
N ASP A 296 2.51 -10.51 -7.11
CA ASP A 296 1.83 -11.27 -6.07
C ASP A 296 1.27 -12.61 -6.54
N SER A 297 1.63 -13.09 -7.74
CA SER A 297 1.15 -14.40 -8.24
C SER A 297 2.19 -15.52 -8.21
N TRP A 298 3.23 -15.43 -7.37
CA TRP A 298 4.24 -16.49 -7.25
C TRP A 298 3.64 -17.73 -6.59
N GLY A 299 3.40 -18.79 -7.36
CA GLY A 299 2.72 -20.00 -6.94
C GLY A 299 1.38 -20.22 -7.65
N VAL A 300 0.76 -19.16 -8.18
CA VAL A 300 -0.51 -19.23 -8.95
C VAL A 300 -0.24 -19.18 -10.44
N ASP A 301 0.52 -18.18 -10.88
CA ASP A 301 0.93 -18.00 -12.28
C ASP A 301 2.30 -18.63 -12.55
N VAL A 302 3.10 -18.88 -11.51
CA VAL A 302 4.45 -19.44 -11.60
C VAL A 302 4.64 -20.49 -10.52
N GLY A 303 4.83 -21.75 -10.91
CA GLY A 303 5.30 -22.79 -9.98
C GLY A 303 4.31 -23.70 -9.28
N CYS A 304 3.00 -23.58 -9.54
CA CYS A 304 2.09 -24.68 -9.24
C CYS A 304 2.56 -25.97 -9.95
N PRO A 305 2.30 -27.17 -9.40
CA PRO A 305 2.55 -28.42 -10.11
C PRO A 305 1.93 -28.39 -11.52
N GLY A 306 2.77 -28.55 -12.55
CA GLY A 306 2.36 -28.44 -13.95
C GLY A 306 2.85 -27.16 -14.66
N ILE A 307 3.43 -26.20 -13.95
CA ILE A 307 4.08 -25.03 -14.56
C ILE A 307 5.54 -25.37 -14.91
N PRO A 308 5.96 -25.23 -16.18
CA PRO A 308 7.32 -25.53 -16.60
C PRO A 308 8.37 -24.70 -15.86
N GLU A 309 9.53 -25.31 -15.56
CA GLU A 309 10.66 -24.63 -14.92
C GLU A 309 11.17 -23.42 -15.72
N SER A 310 10.93 -23.39 -17.04
CA SER A 310 11.24 -22.26 -17.91
C SER A 310 10.56 -20.96 -17.51
N ASP A 311 9.39 -21.03 -16.88
CA ASP A 311 8.62 -19.83 -16.54
C ASP A 311 9.29 -19.11 -15.36
N TYR A 312 9.84 -19.83 -14.38
CA TYR A 312 10.61 -19.21 -13.29
C TYR A 312 11.80 -18.39 -13.79
N ALA A 313 12.55 -18.93 -14.76
CA ALA A 313 13.71 -18.24 -15.30
C ALA A 313 13.29 -16.98 -16.06
N THR A 314 12.20 -17.05 -16.84
CA THR A 314 11.68 -15.89 -17.58
C THR A 314 11.14 -14.82 -16.63
N TYR A 315 10.28 -15.18 -15.68
CA TYR A 315 9.73 -14.24 -14.69
C TYR A 315 10.86 -13.63 -13.84
N GLY A 316 11.79 -14.46 -13.35
CA GLY A 316 12.94 -14.01 -12.57
C GLY A 316 13.85 -13.05 -13.36
N ALA A 317 14.08 -13.32 -14.65
CA ALA A 317 14.83 -12.43 -15.53
C ALA A 317 14.13 -11.08 -15.73
N ALA A 318 12.80 -11.08 -15.91
CA ALA A 318 12.00 -9.86 -16.03
C ALA A 318 12.03 -9.01 -14.74
N VAL A 319 11.89 -9.66 -13.57
CA VAL A 319 12.06 -8.99 -12.26
C VAL A 319 13.46 -8.37 -12.17
N ARG A 320 14.50 -9.15 -12.49
CA ARG A 320 15.89 -8.68 -12.46
C ARG A 320 16.11 -7.47 -13.38
N GLU A 321 15.55 -7.48 -14.59
CA GLU A 321 15.64 -6.35 -15.52
C GLU A 321 14.96 -5.10 -14.95
N LEU A 322 13.76 -5.24 -14.37
CA LEU A 322 13.03 -4.11 -13.81
C LEU A 322 13.78 -3.48 -12.64
N ILE A 323 14.24 -4.29 -11.68
CA ILE A 323 14.89 -3.82 -10.46
C ILE A 323 16.37 -3.44 -10.65
N ALA A 324 16.91 -3.57 -11.87
CA ALA A 324 18.20 -2.98 -12.20
C ALA A 324 18.17 -1.45 -12.09
N ASP A 325 16.98 -0.85 -12.23
CA ASP A 325 16.71 0.53 -11.83
C ASP A 325 16.37 0.56 -10.34
N GLU A 326 17.17 1.31 -9.56
CA GLU A 326 16.97 1.47 -8.13
C GLU A 326 15.59 2.07 -7.79
N SER A 327 15.06 2.98 -8.61
CA SER A 327 13.72 3.55 -8.38
C SER A 327 12.63 2.49 -8.46
N CYS A 328 12.80 1.52 -9.36
CA CYS A 328 11.89 0.39 -9.50
C CYS A 328 12.04 -0.62 -8.36
N LEU A 329 13.28 -0.94 -7.95
CA LEU A 329 13.55 -1.81 -6.80
C LEU A 329 12.82 -1.34 -5.53
N GLN A 330 12.72 -0.02 -5.33
CA GLN A 330 12.06 0.61 -4.17
C GLN A 330 10.53 0.55 -4.22
N ARG A 331 9.94 0.00 -5.30
CA ARG A 331 8.50 -0.02 -5.58
C ARG A 331 7.96 -1.39 -5.99
N VAL A 332 8.76 -2.46 -5.90
CA VAL A 332 8.31 -3.84 -6.14
C VAL A 332 7.98 -4.56 -4.84
N LEU A 333 6.83 -5.21 -4.78
CA LEU A 333 6.42 -6.13 -3.71
C LEU A 333 6.30 -7.55 -4.26
N LEU A 334 6.52 -8.56 -3.42
CA LEU A 334 6.45 -9.97 -3.79
C LEU A 334 5.47 -10.71 -2.88
N SER A 335 4.50 -11.42 -3.44
CA SER A 335 3.55 -12.28 -2.71
C SER A 335 3.07 -13.44 -3.59
N GLN A 336 2.03 -14.15 -3.16
CA GLN A 336 1.57 -15.36 -3.83
C GLN A 336 0.07 -15.41 -4.15
N ASP A 337 -0.76 -14.57 -3.53
CA ASP A 337 -2.21 -14.56 -3.71
C ASP A 337 -2.82 -15.97 -3.53
N VAL A 338 -2.50 -16.59 -2.39
CA VAL A 338 -3.14 -17.84 -2.00
C VAL A 338 -4.61 -17.53 -1.68
N CYS A 339 -5.51 -17.77 -2.64
CA CYS A 339 -6.95 -17.47 -2.52
C CYS A 339 -7.89 -18.68 -2.63
N VAL A 340 -7.39 -19.88 -2.95
CA VAL A 340 -8.20 -21.11 -3.06
C VAL A 340 -7.50 -22.34 -2.47
N PRO A 341 -8.25 -23.38 -2.03
CA PRO A 341 -7.69 -24.58 -1.40
C PRO A 341 -6.55 -25.25 -2.18
N ARG A 342 -6.65 -25.34 -3.51
CA ARG A 342 -5.62 -25.97 -4.35
C ARG A 342 -4.26 -25.27 -4.29
N HIS A 343 -4.18 -24.02 -3.82
CA HIS A 343 -2.91 -23.31 -3.65
C HIS A 343 -2.16 -23.75 -2.39
N LEU A 344 -2.83 -24.41 -1.44
CA LEU A 344 -2.26 -24.84 -0.15
C LEU A 344 -1.48 -26.15 -0.27
N THR A 345 -0.43 -26.30 0.53
CA THR A 345 0.39 -27.53 0.57
C THR A 345 -0.42 -28.77 0.91
N ALA A 346 -1.42 -28.64 1.80
CA ALA A 346 -2.32 -29.74 2.16
C ALA A 346 -3.10 -30.32 0.96
N HIS A 347 -3.21 -29.56 -0.12
CA HIS A 347 -3.91 -29.94 -1.35
C HIS A 347 -2.97 -30.05 -2.56
N GLY A 348 -1.65 -30.16 -2.32
CA GLY A 348 -0.63 -30.30 -3.35
C GLY A 348 -0.19 -28.99 -4.00
N GLY A 349 -0.68 -27.84 -3.55
CA GLY A 349 -0.20 -26.53 -3.96
C GLY A 349 1.09 -26.11 -3.26
N CYS A 350 1.52 -24.88 -3.52
CA CYS A 350 2.81 -24.39 -3.03
C CYS A 350 2.79 -23.89 -1.58
N GLY A 351 1.63 -23.37 -1.12
CA GLY A 351 1.37 -22.77 0.19
C GLY A 351 2.19 -21.50 0.48
N TYR A 352 1.94 -20.82 1.60
CA TYR A 352 2.55 -19.51 1.92
C TYR A 352 4.07 -19.53 2.11
N ALA A 353 4.68 -20.71 2.30
CA ALA A 353 6.13 -20.84 2.40
C ALA A 353 6.84 -20.71 1.04
N HIS A 354 6.12 -20.80 -0.08
CA HIS A 354 6.69 -20.95 -1.41
C HIS A 354 7.68 -19.86 -1.79
N LEU A 355 7.32 -18.59 -1.54
CA LEU A 355 8.15 -17.45 -1.92
C LEU A 355 9.54 -17.55 -1.28
N VAL A 356 9.61 -17.86 0.01
CA VAL A 356 10.90 -17.97 0.73
C VAL A 356 11.59 -19.32 0.44
N ARG A 357 10.83 -20.42 0.41
CA ARG A 357 11.36 -21.78 0.23
C ARG A 357 11.92 -22.00 -1.18
N ASP A 358 11.23 -21.51 -2.20
CA ASP A 358 11.44 -21.92 -3.59
C ASP A 358 11.82 -20.76 -4.51
N VAL A 359 11.20 -19.59 -4.36
CA VAL A 359 11.43 -18.45 -5.26
C VAL A 359 12.73 -17.73 -4.91
N VAL A 360 12.98 -17.48 -3.63
CA VAL A 360 14.21 -16.80 -3.16
C VAL A 360 15.49 -17.53 -3.61
N PRO A 361 15.65 -18.86 -3.45
CA PRO A 361 16.82 -19.56 -3.98
C PRO A 361 16.99 -19.42 -5.49
N ARG A 362 15.89 -19.40 -6.25
CA ARG A 362 15.92 -19.19 -7.71
C ARG A 362 16.33 -17.77 -8.07
N PHE A 363 15.81 -16.76 -7.37
CA PHE A 363 16.21 -15.36 -7.57
C PHE A 363 17.71 -15.17 -7.38
N LEU A 364 18.29 -15.78 -6.35
CA LEU A 364 19.75 -15.80 -6.14
C LEU A 364 20.46 -16.46 -7.34
N SER A 365 19.97 -17.60 -7.82
CA SER A 365 20.55 -18.28 -8.99
C SER A 365 20.45 -17.46 -10.30
N TYR A 366 19.46 -16.56 -10.40
CA TYR A 366 19.29 -15.66 -11.55
C TYR A 366 20.07 -14.36 -11.41
N GLY A 367 20.79 -14.16 -10.30
CA GLY A 367 21.64 -12.99 -10.05
C GLY A 367 20.91 -11.81 -9.42
N ILE A 368 19.72 -12.00 -8.84
CA ILE A 368 19.10 -11.01 -7.95
C ILE A 368 19.79 -11.12 -6.60
N SER A 369 20.35 -10.02 -6.10
CA SER A 369 21.15 -10.05 -4.87
C SER A 369 20.29 -10.21 -3.62
N GLU A 370 20.91 -10.69 -2.54
CA GLU A 370 20.28 -10.73 -1.23
C GLU A 370 19.75 -9.36 -0.77
N GLN A 371 20.46 -8.27 -1.09
CA GLN A 371 20.02 -6.92 -0.74
C GLN A 371 18.77 -6.51 -1.52
N GLN A 372 18.67 -6.89 -2.81
CA GLN A 372 17.49 -6.63 -3.63
C GLN A 372 16.28 -7.42 -3.12
N ILE A 373 16.46 -8.71 -2.79
CA ILE A 373 15.41 -9.54 -2.20
C ILE A 373 14.96 -8.97 -0.85
N HIS A 374 15.91 -8.60 0.01
CA HIS A 374 15.62 -7.94 1.28
C HIS A 374 14.80 -6.66 1.07
N ARG A 375 15.15 -5.85 0.07
CA ARG A 375 14.42 -4.63 -0.23
C ARG A 375 12.97 -4.94 -0.62
N MET A 376 12.72 -5.92 -1.47
CA MET A 376 11.36 -6.27 -1.92
C MET A 376 10.50 -6.96 -0.83
N MET A 377 11.09 -7.82 0.01
CA MET A 377 10.35 -8.65 0.99
C MET A 377 10.31 -8.09 2.42
N VAL A 378 11.17 -7.11 2.73
CA VAL A 378 11.27 -6.50 4.06
C VAL A 378 11.20 -4.97 3.97
N GLY A 379 12.11 -4.35 3.22
CA GLY A 379 12.24 -2.88 3.19
C GLY A 379 11.05 -2.14 2.58
N ASN A 380 10.50 -2.64 1.47
CA ASN A 380 9.33 -2.08 0.81
C ASN A 380 8.06 -2.22 1.67
N PRO A 381 7.73 -3.40 2.23
CA PRO A 381 6.67 -3.55 3.23
C PRO A 381 6.81 -2.59 4.42
N GLN A 382 8.02 -2.44 4.97
CA GLN A 382 8.33 -1.49 6.05
C GLN A 382 8.11 -0.03 5.67
N THR A 383 8.11 0.29 4.39
CA THR A 383 7.90 1.64 3.88
C THR A 383 6.42 1.92 3.65
N VAL A 384 5.70 0.99 3.00
CA VAL A 384 4.34 1.22 2.48
C VAL A 384 3.24 0.90 3.50
N LEU A 385 3.39 -0.15 4.31
CA LEU A 385 2.35 -0.62 5.24
C LEU A 385 2.08 0.29 6.45
N PRO A 386 3.06 1.02 7.02
CA PRO A 386 2.79 1.79 8.23
C PRO A 386 1.83 2.94 7.98
N LEU A 387 0.82 3.12 8.83
CA LEU A 387 -0.13 4.24 8.72
C LEU A 387 0.61 5.58 8.72
N ALA A 388 0.23 6.48 7.81
CA ALA A 388 0.77 7.84 7.82
C ALA A 388 0.29 8.54 9.09
N ALA A 389 1.19 9.25 9.78
CA ALA A 389 0.75 10.24 10.76
C ALA A 389 0.00 11.33 9.98
N ASN A 390 -1.28 11.54 10.26
CA ASN A 390 -2.03 12.67 9.70
C ASN A 390 -1.24 13.96 9.96
N ALA A 391 -0.79 14.61 8.88
CA ALA A 391 0.02 15.83 8.92
C ALA A 391 -0.80 17.06 9.29
#